data_AF-A0A557STY3-F1
#
_entry.id   AF-A0A557STY3-F1
#
_cell.length_a   1.000
_cell.length_b   1.000
_cell.length_c   1.000
_cell.angle_alpha   90.00
_cell.angle_beta   90.00
_cell.angle_gamma   90.00
#
_symmetry.space_group_name_H-M   'P 1'
#
loop_
_entity.id
_entity.type
_entity.pdbx_description
1 polymer ?
#
loop_
_entity_poly.entity_id
_entity_poly.type
_entity_poly.pdbx_seq_one_letter_code
_entity_poly.pdbx_strand_id
1 'polypeptide(L)'
;MSIEINFHYKRNTISPKARKLFTSTDADTIVIAEQPLRLVSCDTPEKATYAGKPEESQPKLDRCKERLNNGFYDELPTGLRNYLRNKIINDAAKKHIDAAMDAIEAFEKMLSERLTLPDGSQRKIAVMPTGDLIDVYGRMLAYVSPWYKNTREDPLPPIGDPRRNTLNLDMISNGWAAFFPIYPSLPNNKDLNITIKAANEAWTQGKGAWEKYGKNLLLGYEYRMCIKLSEENKSASECIKDAFERICVDLRNLSVVGKFDFFNVPPSHRLWIWEEDLEQAKKDLDL
;
A
#
# COMPACT_ATOMS: atom_id res chain seq x y z
N MET A 1 -0.06 -17.95 16.00
CA MET A 1 -0.02 -19.03 15.00
C MET A 1 0.64 -18.47 13.75
N SER A 2 1.74 -19.04 13.30
CA SER A 2 2.43 -18.65 12.06
C SER A 2 1.71 -19.28 10.88
N ILE A 3 1.17 -18.46 9.97
CA ILE A 3 0.57 -18.91 8.72
C ILE A 3 1.66 -18.87 7.63
N GLU A 4 1.66 -19.86 6.75
CA GLU A 4 2.56 -19.96 5.59
C GLU A 4 1.72 -20.09 4.30
N ILE A 5 1.84 -19.12 3.39
CA ILE A 5 1.04 -19.03 2.15
C ILE A 5 1.82 -19.50 0.92
N ASN A 6 1.19 -20.24 -0.04
CA ASN A 6 1.81 -20.64 -1.31
C ASN A 6 0.93 -20.45 -2.58
N PHE A 7 1.38 -19.68 -3.60
CA PHE A 7 0.61 -19.39 -4.85
C PHE A 7 1.34 -19.68 -6.19
N HIS A 8 0.61 -20.04 -7.27
CA HIS A 8 1.16 -20.42 -8.60
C HIS A 8 0.36 -19.90 -9.83
N TYR A 9 0.77 -18.83 -10.55
CA TYR A 9 0.11 -18.39 -11.82
C TYR A 9 0.92 -17.44 -12.74
N LYS A 10 0.38 -17.09 -13.93
CA LYS A 10 1.01 -16.39 -15.07
C LYS A 10 0.40 -14.99 -15.34
N ARG A 11 1.20 -14.00 -15.78
CA ARG A 11 0.92 -12.54 -15.72
C ARG A 11 0.39 -11.88 -17.03
N ASN A 12 -0.30 -10.74 -16.92
CA ASN A 12 -1.01 -9.96 -17.99
C ASN A 12 -0.33 -8.61 -18.37
N THR A 13 -0.79 -7.97 -19.47
CA THR A 13 -0.28 -6.68 -20.04
C THR A 13 -1.35 -5.58 -20.14
N ILE A 14 -0.96 -4.29 -20.16
CA ILE A 14 -1.86 -3.10 -20.17
C ILE A 14 -1.57 -2.07 -21.29
N SER A 15 -2.50 -1.13 -21.52
CA SER A 15 -2.44 -0.05 -22.53
C SER A 15 -1.39 1.04 -22.26
N PRO A 16 -0.75 1.62 -23.30
CA PRO A 16 0.38 2.54 -23.16
C PRO A 16 0.00 3.97 -22.70
N LYS A 17 0.95 4.67 -22.06
CA LYS A 17 0.85 6.10 -21.67
C LYS A 17 1.98 6.93 -22.26
N ALA A 18 1.71 8.23 -22.48
CA ALA A 18 2.70 9.18 -23.00
C ALA A 18 3.88 9.38 -22.01
N ARG A 19 5.11 9.37 -22.55
CA ARG A 19 6.36 9.51 -21.80
C ARG A 19 7.37 10.34 -22.59
N LYS A 20 8.28 11.02 -21.88
CA LYS A 20 9.38 11.77 -22.50
C LYS A 20 10.54 10.82 -22.82
N LEU A 21 10.83 10.67 -24.11
CA LEU A 21 12.03 9.99 -24.59
C LEU A 21 13.27 10.80 -24.20
N PHE A 22 14.27 10.14 -23.61
CA PHE A 22 15.55 10.79 -23.23
C PHE A 22 16.61 10.56 -24.29
N THR A 23 16.85 9.29 -24.65
CA THR A 23 17.80 8.90 -25.68
C THR A 23 17.41 7.56 -26.27
N SER A 24 17.75 7.31 -27.52
CA SER A 24 17.78 5.97 -28.11
C SER A 24 19.18 5.41 -27.93
N THR A 25 19.33 4.25 -27.27
CA THR A 25 20.64 3.59 -27.14
C THR A 25 20.95 2.75 -28.38
N ASP A 26 19.93 2.09 -28.94
CA ASP A 26 19.95 1.34 -30.20
C ASP A 26 18.52 1.32 -30.80
N ALA A 27 18.30 0.55 -31.87
CA ALA A 27 17.03 0.55 -32.61
C ALA A 27 15.87 -0.14 -31.85
N ASP A 28 16.18 -0.92 -30.81
CA ASP A 28 15.24 -1.70 -30.01
C ASP A 28 15.20 -1.27 -28.52
N THR A 29 16.13 -0.43 -28.07
CA THR A 29 16.21 0.10 -26.71
C THR A 29 16.19 1.61 -26.71
N ILE A 30 15.14 2.14 -26.09
CA ILE A 30 14.98 3.57 -25.79
C ILE A 30 15.00 3.79 -24.29
N VAL A 31 15.67 4.85 -23.85
CA VAL A 31 15.70 5.28 -22.45
C VAL A 31 14.63 6.36 -22.25
N ILE A 32 13.66 6.07 -21.39
CA ILE A 32 12.66 7.02 -20.91
C ILE A 32 13.21 7.63 -19.61
N ALA A 33 13.27 8.96 -19.54
CA ALA A 33 14.02 9.69 -18.49
C ALA A 33 13.56 9.36 -17.07
N GLU A 34 12.26 9.15 -16.87
CA GLU A 34 11.65 9.03 -15.55
C GLU A 34 10.49 8.02 -15.62
N GLN A 35 10.79 6.75 -15.39
CA GLN A 35 9.76 5.74 -15.14
C GLN A 35 9.43 5.78 -13.64
N PRO A 36 8.27 6.33 -13.22
CA PRO A 36 7.91 6.33 -11.81
C PRO A 36 7.70 4.90 -11.32
N LEU A 37 8.17 4.62 -10.10
CA LEU A 37 8.01 3.35 -9.41
C LEU A 37 7.00 3.50 -8.28
N ARG A 38 6.12 2.51 -8.12
CA ARG A 38 5.28 2.35 -6.93
C ARG A 38 5.76 1.13 -6.16
N LEU A 39 6.10 1.35 -4.90
CA LEU A 39 6.40 0.29 -3.96
C LEU A 39 5.13 -0.55 -3.73
N VAL A 40 5.10 -1.76 -4.29
CA VAL A 40 3.95 -2.67 -4.12
C VAL A 40 3.81 -3.13 -2.67
N SER A 41 2.59 -3.56 -2.31
CA SER A 41 2.23 -4.05 -0.99
C SER A 41 2.38 -3.04 0.16
N CYS A 42 2.67 -1.78 -0.18
CA CYS A 42 2.97 -0.69 0.74
C CYS A 42 1.96 0.44 0.50
N ASP A 43 1.16 0.75 1.51
CA ASP A 43 0.21 1.87 1.47
C ASP A 43 0.52 2.87 2.59
N THR A 44 1.15 3.97 2.22
CA THR A 44 1.46 5.09 3.13
C THR A 44 0.24 6.00 3.27
N PRO A 45 0.16 6.80 4.35
CA PRO A 45 -0.80 7.90 4.41
C PRO A 45 -0.67 8.86 3.21
N GLU A 46 -1.78 9.48 2.83
CA GLU A 46 -1.89 10.37 1.68
C GLU A 46 -1.44 11.80 2.03
N LYS A 47 -0.75 12.45 1.08
CA LYS A 47 -0.38 13.87 1.20
C LYS A 47 -1.56 14.78 0.92
N ALA A 48 -1.42 16.05 1.29
CA ALA A 48 -2.42 17.09 1.02
C ALA A 48 -2.80 17.23 -0.47
N THR A 49 -1.94 16.82 -1.40
CA THR A 49 -2.25 16.86 -2.85
C THR A 49 -3.39 15.95 -3.27
N TYR A 50 -3.78 14.95 -2.45
CA TYR A 50 -4.87 14.04 -2.79
C TYR A 50 -6.24 14.65 -2.53
N ALA A 51 -6.50 15.11 -1.30
CA ALA A 51 -7.82 15.58 -0.88
C ALA A 51 -7.87 17.06 -0.46
N GLY A 52 -6.73 17.77 -0.55
CA GLY A 52 -6.56 19.12 -0.05
C GLY A 52 -5.81 19.19 1.28
N LYS A 53 -5.56 20.41 1.74
CA LYS A 53 -4.98 20.68 3.08
C LYS A 53 -5.95 20.26 4.20
N PRO A 54 -5.53 20.20 5.48
CA PRO A 54 -6.43 19.82 6.57
C PRO A 54 -7.74 20.61 6.61
N GLU A 55 -7.69 21.92 6.35
CA GLU A 55 -8.86 22.81 6.29
C GLU A 55 -9.85 22.48 5.17
N GLU A 56 -9.40 21.82 4.10
CA GLU A 56 -10.23 21.40 2.96
C GLU A 56 -10.69 19.94 3.10
N SER A 57 -9.86 19.08 3.68
CA SER A 57 -10.09 17.64 3.76
C SER A 57 -10.82 17.22 5.05
N GLN A 58 -10.69 17.95 6.16
CA GLN A 58 -11.45 17.66 7.37
C GLN A 58 -12.97 17.81 7.16
N PRO A 59 -13.49 18.88 6.51
CA PRO A 59 -14.92 18.99 6.21
C PRO A 59 -15.45 17.81 5.37
N LYS A 60 -14.63 17.26 4.46
CA LYS A 60 -14.98 16.05 3.69
C LYS A 60 -15.11 14.83 4.60
N LEU A 61 -14.16 14.62 5.51
CA LEU A 61 -14.25 13.53 6.49
C LEU A 61 -15.45 13.70 7.42
N ASP A 62 -15.72 14.90 7.91
CA ASP A 62 -16.87 15.19 8.77
C ASP A 62 -18.19 14.89 8.07
N ARG A 63 -18.31 15.27 6.79
CA ARG A 63 -19.47 14.92 5.95
C ARG A 63 -19.62 13.41 5.77
N CYS A 64 -18.52 12.70 5.53
CA CYS A 64 -18.53 11.24 5.46
C CYS A 64 -19.06 10.65 6.78
N LYS A 65 -18.54 11.12 7.92
CA LYS A 65 -18.99 10.72 9.25
C LYS A 65 -20.48 10.98 9.48
N GLU A 66 -20.97 12.13 9.06
CA GLU A 66 -22.38 12.49 9.13
C GLU A 66 -23.25 11.55 8.29
N ARG A 67 -22.87 11.30 7.03
CA ARG A 67 -23.58 10.39 6.11
C ARG A 67 -23.60 8.94 6.61
N LEU A 68 -22.53 8.50 7.28
CA LEU A 68 -22.49 7.19 7.94
C LEU A 68 -23.46 7.11 9.13
N ASN A 69 -23.86 8.25 9.72
CA ASN A 69 -24.75 8.34 10.89
C ASN A 69 -26.22 8.58 10.54
N ASN A 70 -26.52 9.32 9.48
CA ASN A 70 -27.86 9.87 9.22
C ASN A 70 -28.72 9.04 8.26
N GLY A 71 -28.36 7.78 8.03
CA GLY A 71 -29.09 6.85 7.16
C GLY A 71 -28.72 6.93 5.68
N PHE A 72 -27.89 7.89 5.25
CA PHE A 72 -27.50 8.03 3.84
C PHE A 72 -26.80 6.78 3.28
N TYR A 73 -26.07 6.05 4.13
CA TYR A 73 -25.39 4.79 3.77
C TYR A 73 -25.98 3.55 4.43
N ASP A 74 -27.31 3.47 4.60
CA ASP A 74 -27.94 2.31 5.25
C ASP A 74 -27.76 0.97 4.51
N GLU A 75 -27.38 1.00 3.22
CA GLU A 75 -26.98 -0.20 2.48
C GLU A 75 -25.62 -0.79 2.92
N LEU A 76 -24.80 -0.01 3.65
CA LEU A 76 -23.55 -0.52 4.24
C LEU A 76 -23.80 -1.25 5.56
N PRO A 77 -23.09 -2.35 5.83
CA PRO A 77 -23.15 -3.04 7.12
C PRO A 77 -22.89 -2.08 8.29
N THR A 78 -23.72 -2.17 9.33
CA THR A 78 -23.62 -1.33 10.53
C THR A 78 -22.22 -1.40 11.16
N GLY A 79 -21.58 -2.57 11.15
CA GLY A 79 -20.21 -2.76 11.64
C GLY A 79 -19.20 -1.89 10.90
N LEU A 80 -19.25 -1.86 9.56
CA LEU A 80 -18.37 -1.03 8.74
C LEU A 80 -18.59 0.46 8.99
N ARG A 81 -19.86 0.89 9.06
CA ARG A 81 -20.20 2.29 9.35
C ARG A 81 -19.65 2.73 10.70
N ASN A 82 -19.84 1.90 11.73
CA ASN A 82 -19.31 2.15 13.07
C ASN A 82 -17.77 2.19 13.07
N TYR A 83 -17.12 1.26 12.37
CA TYR A 83 -15.67 1.19 12.26
C TYR A 83 -15.07 2.49 11.69
N LEU A 84 -15.55 2.94 10.52
CA LEU A 84 -15.05 4.15 9.88
C LEU A 84 -15.36 5.40 10.71
N ARG A 85 -16.59 5.53 11.21
CA ARG A 85 -17.02 6.66 12.05
C ARG A 85 -16.12 6.86 13.26
N ASN A 86 -15.72 5.78 13.92
CA ASN A 86 -14.91 5.84 15.13
C ASN A 86 -13.48 6.32 14.87
N LYS A 87 -12.98 6.18 13.63
CA LYS A 87 -11.67 6.70 13.22
C LYS A 87 -11.72 8.15 12.75
N ILE A 88 -12.86 8.63 12.26
CA ILE A 88 -13.04 10.03 11.86
C ILE A 88 -13.24 10.91 13.11
N ILE A 89 -12.14 11.44 13.61
CA ILE A 89 -12.08 12.41 14.72
C ILE A 89 -11.83 13.84 14.19
N ASN A 90 -11.97 14.84 15.07
CA ASN A 90 -11.96 16.27 14.69
C ASN A 90 -10.66 16.74 14.01
N ASP A 91 -9.55 16.03 14.20
CA ASP A 91 -8.23 16.33 13.60
C ASP A 91 -7.72 15.19 12.70
N ALA A 92 -8.60 14.29 12.24
CA ALA A 92 -8.23 13.11 11.46
C ALA A 92 -7.47 13.46 10.18
N ALA A 93 -7.90 14.50 9.46
CA ALA A 93 -7.22 14.94 8.24
C ALA A 93 -5.82 15.47 8.52
N LYS A 94 -5.66 16.31 9.55
CA LYS A 94 -4.34 16.81 9.96
C LYS A 94 -3.41 15.67 10.36
N LYS A 95 -3.87 14.76 11.21
CA LYS A 95 -3.10 13.58 11.62
C LYS A 95 -2.68 12.72 10.43
N HIS A 96 -3.57 12.51 9.47
CA HIS A 96 -3.27 11.71 8.29
C HIS A 96 -2.21 12.37 7.40
N ILE A 97 -2.33 13.67 7.15
CA ILE A 97 -1.38 14.43 6.33
C ILE A 97 -0.03 14.56 7.05
N ASP A 98 -0.01 14.84 8.35
CA ASP A 98 1.22 14.87 9.14
C ASP A 98 1.92 13.51 9.11
N ALA A 99 1.17 12.41 9.27
CA ALA A 99 1.71 11.06 9.18
C ALA A 99 2.29 10.75 7.79
N ALA A 100 1.69 11.30 6.72
CA ALA A 100 2.25 11.19 5.37
C ALA A 100 3.60 11.93 5.27
N MET A 101 3.72 13.11 5.88
CA MET A 101 4.96 13.88 5.86
C MET A 101 6.08 13.19 6.63
N ASP A 102 5.78 12.66 7.82
CA ASP A 102 6.74 11.87 8.58
C ASP A 102 7.17 10.59 7.86
N ALA A 103 6.24 9.91 7.18
CA ALA A 103 6.57 8.71 6.40
C ALA A 103 7.53 9.05 5.23
N ILE A 104 7.43 10.24 4.64
CA ILE A 104 8.41 10.72 3.64
C ILE A 104 9.77 10.92 4.29
N GLU A 105 9.84 11.63 5.42
CA GLU A 105 11.10 11.89 6.12
C GLU A 105 11.78 10.57 6.54
N ALA A 106 11.00 9.63 7.08
CA ALA A 106 11.48 8.29 7.42
C ALA A 106 12.00 7.55 6.19
N PHE A 107 11.31 7.66 5.05
CA PHE A 107 11.75 7.05 3.80
C PHE A 107 13.03 7.68 3.25
N GLU A 108 13.14 9.01 3.26
CA GLU A 108 14.33 9.76 2.81
C GLU A 108 15.54 9.43 3.69
N LYS A 109 15.35 9.39 5.01
CA LYS A 109 16.37 8.96 5.96
C LYS A 109 16.82 7.53 5.68
N MET A 110 15.89 6.61 5.49
CA MET A 110 16.20 5.22 5.16
C MET A 110 16.95 5.10 3.83
N LEU A 111 16.56 5.85 2.79
CA LEU A 111 17.29 5.89 1.52
C LEU A 111 18.73 6.38 1.75
N SER A 112 18.91 7.47 2.47
CA SER A 112 20.23 8.01 2.80
C SER A 112 21.10 6.98 3.54
N GLU A 113 20.58 6.38 4.60
CA GLU A 113 21.31 5.40 5.42
C GLU A 113 21.63 4.11 4.66
N ARG A 114 20.73 3.63 3.81
CA ARG A 114 20.88 2.34 3.13
C ARG A 114 21.63 2.43 1.80
N LEU A 115 21.60 3.58 1.15
CA LEU A 115 22.23 3.77 -0.16
C LEU A 115 23.56 4.50 -0.10
N THR A 116 23.87 5.27 0.95
CA THR A 116 25.17 5.93 1.05
C THR A 116 26.29 4.92 1.33
N LEU A 117 27.31 4.89 0.46
CA LEU A 117 28.53 4.10 0.65
C LEU A 117 29.52 4.82 1.57
N PRO A 118 30.54 4.13 2.11
CA PRO A 118 31.55 4.76 2.98
C PRO A 118 32.30 5.93 2.34
N ASP A 119 32.38 5.96 1.01
CA ASP A 119 33.00 7.04 0.23
C ASP A 119 32.05 8.22 -0.05
N GLY A 120 30.82 8.17 0.46
CA GLY A 120 29.78 9.19 0.28
C GLY A 120 28.99 9.08 -1.01
N SER A 121 29.37 8.17 -1.92
CA SER A 121 28.62 7.94 -3.16
C SER A 121 27.32 7.16 -2.91
N GLN A 122 26.37 7.25 -3.84
CA GLN A 122 25.09 6.56 -3.74
C GLN A 122 25.13 5.19 -4.43
N ARG A 123 24.73 4.17 -3.70
CA ARG A 123 24.50 2.82 -4.18
C ARG A 123 23.32 2.81 -5.15
N LYS A 124 23.44 1.98 -6.18
CA LYS A 124 22.32 1.67 -7.08
C LYS A 124 21.22 0.89 -6.33
N ILE A 125 20.04 0.84 -6.93
CA ILE A 125 18.93 0.02 -6.43
C ILE A 125 18.69 -1.17 -7.36
N ALA A 126 18.30 -2.29 -6.78
CA ALA A 126 17.68 -3.41 -7.46
C ALA A 126 16.18 -3.15 -7.56
N VAL A 127 15.62 -3.24 -8.76
CA VAL A 127 14.19 -3.11 -9.02
C VAL A 127 13.66 -4.48 -9.42
N MET A 128 12.64 -4.96 -8.72
CA MET A 128 12.02 -6.27 -8.91
C MET A 128 10.55 -6.08 -9.28
N PRO A 129 10.22 -5.93 -10.58
CA PRO A 129 8.85 -5.76 -11.04
C PRO A 129 7.98 -6.97 -10.71
N THR A 130 6.71 -6.75 -10.34
CA THR A 130 5.78 -7.84 -10.01
C THR A 130 4.36 -7.57 -10.51
N GLY A 131 3.59 -8.65 -10.67
CA GLY A 131 2.21 -8.66 -11.14
C GLY A 131 2.00 -7.85 -12.41
N ASP A 132 1.03 -6.93 -12.37
CA ASP A 132 0.81 -5.95 -13.43
C ASP A 132 2.01 -4.99 -13.46
N LEU A 133 2.92 -5.22 -14.39
CA LEU A 133 4.22 -4.52 -14.44
C LEU A 133 4.08 -3.00 -14.35
N ILE A 134 3.00 -2.45 -14.90
CA ILE A 134 2.68 -1.04 -14.92
C ILE A 134 1.23 -0.87 -14.42
N ASP A 135 0.99 0.08 -13.50
CA ASP A 135 -0.36 0.40 -13.04
C ASP A 135 -1.13 1.33 -14.00
N VAL A 136 -2.41 1.56 -13.70
CA VAL A 136 -3.28 2.47 -14.47
C VAL A 136 -2.80 3.92 -14.49
N TYR A 137 -1.81 4.31 -13.69
CA TYR A 137 -1.17 5.63 -13.69
C TYR A 137 0.16 5.62 -14.46
N GLY A 138 0.54 4.50 -15.06
CA GLY A 138 1.77 4.31 -15.80
C GLY A 138 2.99 4.04 -14.91
N ARG A 139 2.82 3.80 -13.60
CA ARG A 139 3.93 3.56 -12.67
C ARG A 139 4.30 2.09 -12.67
N MET A 140 5.59 1.80 -12.65
CA MET A 140 6.08 0.43 -12.54
C MET A 140 5.84 -0.09 -11.12
N LEU A 141 5.21 -1.25 -11.02
CA LEU A 141 4.94 -1.93 -9.76
C LEU A 141 6.13 -2.80 -9.38
N ALA A 142 6.85 -2.45 -8.32
CA ALA A 142 8.07 -3.15 -7.96
C ALA A 142 8.35 -3.21 -6.46
N TYR A 143 9.04 -4.28 -6.07
CA TYR A 143 9.84 -4.29 -4.85
C TYR A 143 11.21 -3.68 -5.15
N VAL A 144 11.75 -2.92 -4.21
CA VAL A 144 13.05 -2.24 -4.40
C VAL A 144 13.97 -2.58 -3.25
N SER A 145 15.25 -2.84 -3.53
CA SER A 145 16.28 -3.06 -2.50
C SER A 145 17.60 -2.39 -2.89
N PRO A 146 18.52 -2.16 -1.94
CA PRO A 146 19.89 -1.77 -2.26
C PRO A 146 20.58 -2.81 -3.18
N TRP A 147 21.32 -2.36 -4.18
CA TRP A 147 22.11 -3.23 -5.06
C TRP A 147 23.55 -3.38 -4.53
N TYR A 148 23.97 -4.61 -4.27
CA TYR A 148 25.34 -4.92 -3.86
C TYR A 148 26.14 -5.48 -5.03
N LYS A 149 27.32 -4.92 -5.30
CA LYS A 149 28.19 -5.36 -6.41
C LYS A 149 28.81 -6.74 -6.16
N ASN A 150 28.75 -7.25 -4.93
CA ASN A 150 29.38 -8.49 -4.50
C ASN A 150 30.89 -8.50 -4.76
N THR A 151 31.54 -7.41 -4.35
CA THR A 151 33.00 -7.23 -4.41
C THR A 151 33.57 -7.20 -3.00
N ARG A 152 34.90 -7.14 -2.85
CA ARG A 152 35.51 -7.03 -1.52
C ARG A 152 35.14 -5.71 -0.83
N GLU A 153 35.06 -4.63 -1.60
CA GLU A 153 34.77 -3.27 -1.15
C GLU A 153 33.25 -3.03 -0.97
N ASP A 154 32.42 -3.84 -1.65
CA ASP A 154 30.96 -3.81 -1.55
C ASP A 154 30.37 -5.24 -1.53
N PRO A 155 30.53 -5.97 -0.40
CA PRO A 155 30.14 -7.36 -0.31
C PRO A 155 28.62 -7.52 -0.25
N LEU A 156 28.11 -8.56 -0.91
CA LEU A 156 26.70 -8.94 -0.78
C LEU A 156 26.47 -9.48 0.65
N PRO A 157 25.53 -8.92 1.43
CA PRO A 157 25.23 -9.45 2.75
C PRO A 157 24.70 -10.89 2.68
N PRO A 158 24.88 -11.70 3.74
CA PRO A 158 24.40 -13.08 3.78
C PRO A 158 22.86 -13.14 3.71
N ILE A 159 22.33 -14.30 3.32
CA ILE A 159 20.87 -14.53 3.32
C ILE A 159 20.32 -14.31 4.73
N GLY A 160 19.23 -13.55 4.85
CA GLY A 160 18.58 -13.22 6.12
C GLY A 160 19.13 -11.97 6.82
N ASP A 161 20.18 -11.35 6.29
CA ASP A 161 20.68 -10.08 6.80
C ASP A 161 19.70 -8.93 6.50
N PRO A 162 19.31 -8.08 7.48
CA PRO A 162 18.41 -6.94 7.27
C PRO A 162 18.86 -5.98 6.17
N ARG A 163 20.17 -5.91 5.89
CA ARG A 163 20.71 -5.12 4.77
C ARG A 163 20.23 -5.62 3.40
N ARG A 164 19.66 -6.81 3.30
CA ARG A 164 19.01 -7.33 2.08
C ARG A 164 17.52 -7.03 2.01
N ASN A 165 16.91 -6.51 3.06
CA ASN A 165 15.49 -6.21 3.05
C ASN A 165 15.14 -5.28 1.90
N THR A 166 13.94 -5.45 1.35
CA THR A 166 13.37 -4.46 0.44
C THR A 166 13.01 -3.20 1.23
N LEU A 167 13.09 -2.05 0.56
CA LEU A 167 12.62 -0.78 1.10
C LEU A 167 11.11 -0.84 1.42
N ASN A 168 10.35 -1.64 0.67
CA ASN A 168 8.93 -1.93 0.96
C ASN A 168 8.78 -2.61 2.33
N LEU A 169 9.54 -3.68 2.56
CA LEU A 169 9.50 -4.42 3.83
C LEU A 169 9.88 -3.51 4.99
N ASP A 170 10.91 -2.68 4.83
CA ASP A 170 11.36 -1.77 5.90
C ASP A 170 10.31 -0.69 6.22
N MET A 171 9.61 -0.13 5.22
CA MET A 171 8.51 0.80 5.48
C MET A 171 7.37 0.16 6.28
N ILE A 172 7.06 -1.10 5.98
CA ILE A 172 6.02 -1.87 6.67
C ILE A 172 6.47 -2.25 8.08
N SER A 173 7.69 -2.80 8.23
CA SER A 173 8.21 -3.30 9.50
C SER A 173 8.43 -2.18 10.52
N ASN A 174 8.71 -0.97 10.06
CA ASN A 174 8.85 0.22 10.88
C ASN A 174 7.53 0.97 11.12
N GLY A 175 6.41 0.50 10.56
CA GLY A 175 5.08 1.06 10.80
C GLY A 175 4.81 2.40 10.09
N TRP A 176 5.58 2.74 9.06
CA TRP A 176 5.35 3.94 8.24
C TRP A 176 4.43 3.68 7.05
N ALA A 177 4.18 2.41 6.73
CA ALA A 177 3.20 2.00 5.75
C ALA A 177 2.35 0.83 6.26
N ALA A 178 1.07 0.82 5.87
CA ALA A 178 0.24 -0.35 6.04
C ALA A 178 0.62 -1.42 5.01
N PHE A 179 0.61 -2.68 5.44
CA PHE A 179 0.71 -3.81 4.52
C PHE A 179 -0.58 -3.89 3.69
N PHE A 180 -0.43 -3.78 2.38
CA PHE A 180 -1.55 -3.68 1.44
C PHE A 180 -1.26 -4.49 0.16
N PRO A 181 -1.10 -5.82 0.27
CA PRO A 181 -0.86 -6.67 -0.89
C PRO A 181 -2.11 -6.70 -1.78
N ILE A 182 -1.91 -6.60 -3.09
CA ILE A 182 -2.97 -6.64 -4.08
C ILE A 182 -2.62 -7.74 -5.08
N TYR A 183 -3.49 -8.73 -5.26
CA TYR A 183 -3.39 -9.70 -6.35
C TYR A 183 -3.66 -8.99 -7.70
N PRO A 184 -2.88 -9.25 -8.78
CA PRO A 184 -1.82 -10.27 -8.91
C PRO A 184 -0.38 -9.83 -8.52
N SER A 185 -0.20 -8.67 -7.91
CA SER A 185 1.12 -8.12 -7.59
C SER A 185 1.68 -8.60 -6.25
N LEU A 186 1.72 -9.92 -6.05
CA LEU A 186 2.19 -10.56 -4.81
C LEU A 186 3.69 -10.90 -4.86
N PRO A 187 4.41 -10.88 -3.71
CA PRO A 187 5.76 -11.41 -3.64
C PRO A 187 5.74 -12.94 -3.65
N ASN A 188 6.91 -13.58 -3.74
CA ASN A 188 6.98 -15.02 -3.49
C ASN A 188 6.58 -15.33 -2.04
N ASN A 189 6.25 -16.59 -1.80
CA ASN A 189 5.72 -17.11 -0.54
C ASN A 189 6.60 -16.80 0.67
N LYS A 190 7.92 -17.02 0.54
CA LYS A 190 8.87 -16.74 1.61
C LYS A 190 8.83 -15.26 2.01
N ASP A 191 8.88 -14.37 1.03
CA ASP A 191 8.90 -12.93 1.26
C ASP A 191 7.54 -12.40 1.75
N LEU A 192 6.44 -13.00 1.27
CA LEU A 192 5.09 -12.72 1.73
C LEU A 192 4.96 -13.01 3.23
N ASN A 193 5.39 -14.20 3.67
CA ASN A 193 5.30 -14.60 5.07
C ASN A 193 6.22 -13.76 5.98
N ILE A 194 7.41 -13.36 5.50
CA ILE A 194 8.27 -12.40 6.20
C ILE A 194 7.53 -11.07 6.40
N THR A 195 6.86 -10.58 5.36
CA THR A 195 6.18 -9.28 5.39
C THR A 195 4.93 -9.33 6.26
N ILE A 196 4.14 -10.41 6.23
CA ILE A 196 2.99 -10.59 7.13
C ILE A 196 3.43 -10.56 8.60
N LYS A 197 4.50 -11.29 8.92
CA LYS A 197 5.07 -11.29 10.28
C LYS A 197 5.50 -9.88 10.68
N ALA A 198 6.28 -9.21 9.84
CA ALA A 198 6.77 -7.85 10.12
C ALA A 198 5.62 -6.83 10.25
N ALA A 199 4.60 -6.92 9.39
CA ALA A 199 3.41 -6.08 9.45
C ALA A 199 2.61 -6.31 10.73
N ASN A 200 2.47 -7.57 11.16
CA ASN A 200 1.79 -7.91 12.39
C ASN A 200 2.54 -7.39 13.62
N GLU A 201 3.86 -7.52 13.65
CA GLU A 201 4.71 -6.95 14.70
C GLU A 201 4.61 -5.42 14.73
N ALA A 202 4.73 -4.74 13.59
CA ALA A 202 4.61 -3.29 13.51
C ALA A 202 3.24 -2.78 13.98
N TRP A 203 2.16 -3.48 13.59
CA TRP A 203 0.80 -3.14 14.01
C TRP A 203 0.58 -3.37 15.51
N THR A 204 0.94 -4.54 16.03
CA THR A 204 0.67 -4.92 17.43
C THR A 204 1.55 -4.18 18.43
N GLN A 205 2.78 -3.83 18.04
CA GLN A 205 3.69 -3.01 18.85
C GLN A 205 3.45 -1.51 18.65
N GLY A 206 2.56 -1.14 17.71
CA GLY A 206 2.22 0.24 17.41
C GLY A 206 3.42 1.07 16.98
N LYS A 207 4.17 0.63 15.97
CA LYS A 207 5.38 1.34 15.49
C LYS A 207 5.06 2.50 14.55
N GLY A 208 6.01 3.43 14.42
CA GLY A 208 6.03 4.46 13.38
C GLY A 208 4.80 5.36 13.45
N ALA A 209 4.01 5.40 12.37
CA ALA A 209 2.81 6.22 12.32
C ALA A 209 1.79 5.82 13.40
N TRP A 210 1.71 4.53 13.76
CA TRP A 210 0.78 4.05 14.78
C TRP A 210 1.21 4.46 16.20
N GLU A 211 2.51 4.61 16.43
CA GLU A 211 3.07 5.09 17.70
C GLU A 211 2.72 6.57 17.90
N LYS A 212 3.01 7.37 16.86
CA LYS A 212 2.95 8.83 16.94
C LYS A 212 1.53 9.38 16.84
N TYR A 213 0.68 8.76 16.00
CA TYR A 213 -0.67 9.28 15.70
C TYR A 213 -1.79 8.42 16.31
N GLY A 214 -1.45 7.24 16.83
CA GLY A 214 -2.36 6.37 17.58
C GLY A 214 -3.32 5.57 16.70
N LYS A 215 -4.10 4.72 17.38
CA LYS A 215 -4.99 3.70 16.78
C LYS A 215 -6.12 4.24 15.87
N ASN A 216 -6.44 5.52 15.98
CA ASN A 216 -7.50 6.16 15.18
C ASN A 216 -6.97 6.69 13.84
N LEU A 217 -5.66 6.64 13.59
CA LEU A 217 -5.11 7.00 12.30
C LEU A 217 -5.74 6.10 11.21
N LEU A 218 -6.39 6.74 10.24
CA LEU A 218 -6.92 6.08 9.05
C LEU A 218 -5.75 5.53 8.24
N LEU A 219 -5.85 4.26 7.84
CA LEU A 219 -4.92 3.70 6.84
C LEU A 219 -5.10 4.45 5.50
N GLY A 220 -4.09 4.47 4.63
CA GLY A 220 -4.14 5.22 3.36
C GLY A 220 -5.42 4.90 2.55
N TYR A 221 -5.72 3.63 2.35
CA TYR A 221 -6.94 3.19 1.68
C TYR A 221 -8.23 3.54 2.43
N GLU A 222 -8.24 3.53 3.77
CA GLU A 222 -9.42 3.93 4.55
C GLU A 222 -9.67 5.43 4.43
N TYR A 223 -8.61 6.25 4.41
CA TYR A 223 -8.72 7.68 4.14
C TYR A 223 -9.28 7.94 2.74
N ARG A 224 -8.72 7.28 1.71
CA ARG A 224 -9.24 7.37 0.33
C ARG A 224 -10.72 6.97 0.24
N MET A 225 -11.12 5.89 0.92
CA MET A 225 -12.52 5.46 1.01
C MET A 225 -13.39 6.55 1.63
N CYS A 226 -13.00 7.09 2.79
CA CYS A 226 -13.76 8.13 3.47
C CYS A 226 -13.91 9.41 2.63
N ILE A 227 -12.87 9.79 1.89
CA ILE A 227 -12.95 10.93 0.95
C ILE A 227 -13.95 10.63 -0.18
N LYS A 228 -13.89 9.44 -0.80
CA LYS A 228 -14.86 9.05 -1.84
C LYS A 228 -16.31 9.00 -1.32
N LEU A 229 -16.52 8.56 -0.07
CA LEU A 229 -17.82 8.57 0.60
C LEU A 229 -18.31 9.99 0.97
N SER A 230 -17.48 11.02 0.82
CA SER A 230 -17.86 12.41 1.10
C SER A 230 -18.37 13.18 -0.11
N GLU A 231 -18.36 12.58 -1.31
CA GLU A 231 -18.65 13.28 -2.56
C GLU A 231 -20.08 13.82 -2.62
N GLU A 232 -20.24 15.14 -2.80
CA GLU A 232 -21.54 15.82 -2.70
C GLU A 232 -22.47 15.49 -3.86
N ASN A 233 -21.90 15.35 -5.06
CA ASN A 233 -22.63 15.26 -6.32
C ASN A 233 -22.91 13.81 -6.76
N LYS A 234 -22.84 12.86 -5.84
CA LYS A 234 -23.03 11.42 -6.10
C LYS A 234 -24.06 10.82 -5.16
N SER A 235 -24.81 9.86 -5.67
CA SER A 235 -25.70 9.03 -4.86
C SER A 235 -24.91 8.14 -3.90
N ALA A 236 -25.60 7.57 -2.91
CA ALA A 236 -24.99 6.65 -1.96
C ALA A 236 -24.32 5.45 -2.65
N SER A 237 -25.04 4.84 -3.60
CA SER A 237 -24.57 3.67 -4.36
C SER A 237 -23.33 3.98 -5.22
N GLU A 238 -23.29 5.14 -5.87
CA GLU A 238 -22.11 5.57 -6.65
C GLU A 238 -20.89 5.78 -5.75
N CYS A 239 -21.06 6.47 -4.61
CA CYS A 239 -19.99 6.64 -3.63
C CYS A 239 -19.47 5.32 -3.09
N ILE A 240 -20.35 4.36 -2.81
CA ILE A 240 -20.01 3.04 -2.29
C ILE A 240 -19.25 2.22 -3.34
N LYS A 241 -19.72 2.21 -4.58
CA LYS A 241 -19.04 1.55 -5.69
C LYS A 241 -17.61 2.08 -5.86
N ASP A 242 -17.45 3.40 -5.80
CA ASP A 242 -16.14 4.03 -5.93
C ASP A 242 -15.24 3.76 -4.72
N ALA A 243 -15.78 3.75 -3.51
CA ALA A 243 -15.00 3.54 -2.29
C ALA A 243 -14.52 2.08 -2.15
N PHE A 244 -15.34 1.10 -2.53
CA PHE A 244 -15.11 -0.32 -2.27
C PHE A 244 -14.91 -1.13 -3.56
N GLU A 245 -13.80 -0.84 -4.24
CA GLU A 245 -13.43 -1.46 -5.53
C GLU A 245 -12.81 -2.87 -5.39
N ARG A 246 -12.43 -3.26 -4.17
CA ARG A 246 -11.65 -4.48 -3.91
C ARG A 246 -12.32 -5.37 -2.87
N ILE A 247 -12.12 -6.67 -3.05
CA ILE A 247 -12.57 -7.73 -2.16
C ILE A 247 -11.42 -8.06 -1.21
N CYS A 248 -11.73 -8.13 0.08
CA CYS A 248 -10.79 -8.55 1.11
C CYS A 248 -10.84 -10.07 1.28
N VAL A 249 -9.66 -10.66 1.43
CA VAL A 249 -9.45 -12.04 1.88
C VAL A 249 -8.71 -12.01 3.19
N ASP A 250 -9.15 -12.84 4.15
CA ASP A 250 -8.46 -13.02 5.41
C ASP A 250 -7.35 -14.04 5.27
N LEU A 251 -6.10 -13.58 5.29
CA LEU A 251 -4.92 -14.43 5.14
C LEU A 251 -4.76 -15.46 6.28
N ARG A 252 -5.51 -15.36 7.38
CA ARG A 252 -5.41 -16.30 8.51
C ARG A 252 -6.08 -17.64 8.23
N ASN A 253 -7.09 -17.63 7.38
CA ASN A 253 -7.91 -18.80 7.06
C ASN A 253 -8.26 -18.89 5.56
N LEU A 254 -7.68 -18.00 4.74
CA LEU A 254 -7.89 -17.86 3.29
C LEU A 254 -9.35 -17.62 2.89
N SER A 255 -10.21 -17.21 3.82
CA SER A 255 -11.62 -16.97 3.51
C SER A 255 -11.82 -15.65 2.77
N VAL A 256 -12.67 -15.68 1.74
CA VAL A 256 -13.16 -14.46 1.08
C VAL A 256 -14.13 -13.75 2.02
N VAL A 257 -13.72 -12.59 2.53
CA VAL A 257 -14.50 -11.77 3.47
C VAL A 257 -15.45 -10.83 2.74
N GLY A 258 -15.13 -10.45 1.50
CA GLY A 258 -15.95 -9.54 0.71
C GLY A 258 -15.47 -8.09 0.79
N LYS A 259 -16.28 -7.17 0.26
CA LYS A 259 -15.95 -5.75 0.13
C LYS A 259 -16.07 -4.97 1.44
N PHE A 260 -17.03 -5.35 2.29
CA PHE A 260 -17.48 -4.51 3.39
C PHE A 260 -17.04 -4.99 4.76
N ASP A 261 -16.63 -6.26 4.90
CA ASP A 261 -16.29 -6.86 6.19
C ASP A 261 -14.79 -6.90 6.50
N PHE A 262 -13.96 -6.24 5.69
CA PHE A 262 -12.51 -6.20 5.86
C PHE A 262 -12.06 -5.68 7.23
N PHE A 263 -12.89 -4.88 7.90
CA PHE A 263 -12.62 -4.35 9.24
C PHE A 263 -12.53 -5.43 10.32
N ASN A 264 -13.11 -6.62 10.09
CA ASN A 264 -13.00 -7.79 10.95
C ASN A 264 -11.64 -8.52 10.83
N VAL A 265 -10.87 -8.19 9.79
CA VAL A 265 -9.54 -8.74 9.54
C VAL A 265 -8.49 -7.75 10.04
N PRO A 266 -7.48 -8.16 10.83
CA PRO A 266 -6.37 -7.28 11.20
C PRO A 266 -5.66 -6.76 9.94
N PRO A 267 -5.23 -5.47 9.89
CA PRO A 267 -4.59 -4.90 8.70
C PRO A 267 -3.44 -5.73 8.13
N SER A 268 -2.63 -6.35 8.99
CA SER A 268 -1.50 -7.22 8.63
C SER A 268 -1.89 -8.51 7.90
N HIS A 269 -3.18 -8.88 7.91
CA HIS A 269 -3.69 -10.12 7.32
C HIS A 269 -4.73 -9.86 6.21
N ARG A 270 -4.87 -8.62 5.74
CA ARG A 270 -5.77 -8.27 4.63
C ARG A 270 -5.04 -8.50 3.31
N LEU A 271 -5.59 -9.38 2.47
CA LEU A 271 -5.25 -9.45 1.06
C LEU A 271 -6.35 -8.81 0.23
N TRP A 272 -5.97 -8.01 -0.76
CA TRP A 272 -6.91 -7.34 -1.64
C TRP A 272 -6.90 -7.95 -3.03
N ILE A 273 -8.10 -8.15 -3.57
CA ILE A 273 -8.33 -8.67 -4.91
C ILE A 273 -9.25 -7.69 -5.63
N TRP A 274 -8.93 -7.33 -6.87
CA TRP A 274 -9.86 -6.57 -7.70
C TRP A 274 -11.10 -7.42 -7.99
N GLU A 275 -12.27 -6.80 -8.01
CA GLU A 275 -13.52 -7.55 -8.20
C GLU A 275 -13.53 -8.39 -9.49
N GLU A 276 -12.98 -7.84 -10.58
CA GLU A 276 -12.82 -8.51 -11.87
C GLU A 276 -11.85 -9.70 -11.84
N ASP A 277 -10.91 -9.71 -10.91
CA ASP A 277 -9.90 -10.76 -10.75
C ASP A 277 -10.32 -11.87 -9.80
N LEU A 278 -11.47 -11.76 -9.12
CA LEU A 278 -11.85 -12.67 -8.03
C LEU A 278 -11.88 -14.14 -8.47
N GLU A 279 -12.48 -14.45 -9.62
CA GLU A 279 -12.62 -15.83 -10.08
C GLU A 279 -11.28 -16.44 -10.50
N GLN A 280 -10.34 -15.62 -10.97
CA GLN A 280 -8.98 -16.09 -11.24
C GLN A 280 -8.19 -16.25 -9.95
N ALA A 281 -8.31 -15.30 -9.02
CA ALA A 281 -7.67 -15.36 -7.72
C ALA A 281 -8.13 -16.58 -6.90
N LYS A 282 -9.41 -16.96 -6.93
CA LYS A 282 -9.88 -18.20 -6.28
C LYS A 282 -9.13 -19.44 -6.75
N LYS A 283 -8.83 -19.52 -8.05
CA LYS A 283 -8.07 -20.64 -8.63
C LYS A 283 -6.60 -20.58 -8.26
N ASP A 284 -6.00 -19.41 -8.38
CA ASP A 284 -4.55 -19.22 -8.21
C ASP A 284 -4.12 -19.26 -6.74
N LEU A 285 -5.03 -18.91 -5.84
CA LEU A 285 -4.80 -18.74 -4.41
C LEU A 285 -5.50 -19.79 -3.54
N ASP A 286 -6.25 -20.72 -4.15
CA ASP A 286 -7.01 -21.79 -3.48
C ASP A 286 -7.94 -21.26 -2.36
N LEU A 287 -8.83 -20.31 -2.74
CA LEU A 287 -9.76 -19.60 -1.83
C LEU A 287 -11.14 -20.23 -1.73
#